data_AF-A0A9D9N210-F1
#
_entry.id   AF-A0A9D9N210-F1
#
_cell.length_a   1.000
_cell.length_b   1.000
_cell.length_c   1.000
_cell.angle_alpha   90.00
_cell.angle_beta   90.00
_cell.angle_gamma   90.00
#
_symmetry.space_group_name_H-M   'P 1'
#
loop_
_entity.id
_entity.type
_entity.pdbx_description
1 polymer ?
#
loop_
_entity_poly.entity_id
_entity_poly.type
_entity_poly.pdbx_seq_one_letter_code
_entity_poly.pdbx_strand_id
1 'polypeptide(L)'
;MSAIKPFIKWVGGKSQLLEEIRKKYPSKIEKYCEPFVGGGAVLFDILSRYHPKTVLINDINKELINTYAQIKNNCSQMIELLSDLQNSYKSHSLEENKIFFYEKRTRYNELKVDGNKAENLEKAVLFIFLNKTCFNGLYRVNSKGMFNVPFNNAKNPLLCDKDNLLACSGLLKNVEMQSGDYKECKNFIDKGTFVYIDPPYRPITQTSAFTSYSENGFSDKEQIELGEFITEISNKGAFILASNSDPKNADEHDDFFDNLYSHFEIKRVSASRMINSNAKKRGAINELLISNIASVF
;
A
#
# COMPACT_ATOMS: atom_id res chain seq x y z
N MET A 1 -23.88 -5.94 -1.77
CA MET A 1 -22.92 -4.85 -2.07
C MET A 1 -21.65 -5.49 -2.61
N SER A 2 -21.06 -4.94 -3.67
CA SER A 2 -19.76 -5.40 -4.17
C SER A 2 -18.69 -5.24 -3.08
N ALA A 3 -17.76 -6.20 -2.98
CA ALA A 3 -16.65 -6.11 -2.05
C ALA A 3 -15.81 -4.86 -2.33
N ILE A 4 -15.57 -4.05 -1.30
CA ILE A 4 -14.73 -2.84 -1.39
C ILE A 4 -13.30 -3.29 -1.64
N LYS A 5 -12.63 -2.65 -2.60
CA LYS A 5 -11.28 -3.00 -3.01
C LYS A 5 -10.37 -1.77 -3.04
N PRO A 6 -9.05 -1.94 -2.90
CA PRO A 6 -8.08 -0.90 -3.20
C PRO A 6 -8.38 -0.16 -4.51
N PHE A 7 -8.42 1.18 -4.46
CA PHE A 7 -8.71 2.02 -5.63
C PHE A 7 -7.53 2.11 -6.59
N ILE A 8 -6.31 1.79 -6.14
CA ILE A 8 -5.08 1.69 -6.94
C ILE A 8 -4.51 0.27 -6.89
N LYS A 9 -3.68 -0.06 -7.89
CA LYS A 9 -2.77 -1.19 -7.79
C LYS A 9 -1.55 -0.75 -6.99
N TRP A 10 -1.16 -1.55 -6.00
CA TRP A 10 0.02 -1.29 -5.18
C TRP A 10 0.94 -2.51 -5.16
N VAL A 11 2.24 -2.28 -5.27
CA VAL A 11 3.23 -3.36 -5.14
C VAL A 11 3.17 -3.87 -3.70
N GLY A 12 3.13 -5.19 -3.51
CA GLY A 12 2.98 -5.82 -2.21
C GLY A 12 1.54 -5.86 -1.67
N GLY A 13 0.54 -5.40 -2.43
CA GLY A 13 -0.86 -5.36 -1.97
C GLY A 13 -1.38 -6.71 -1.45
N LYS A 14 -1.99 -6.69 -0.27
CA LYS A 14 -2.32 -7.87 0.53
C LYS A 14 -3.68 -8.52 0.26
N SER A 15 -4.37 -8.13 -0.80
CA SER A 15 -5.69 -8.67 -1.15
C SER A 15 -5.74 -10.20 -1.24
N GLN A 16 -4.66 -10.83 -1.73
CA GLN A 16 -4.60 -12.29 -1.86
C GLN A 16 -4.34 -13.02 -0.53
N LEU A 17 -3.77 -12.33 0.46
CA LEU A 17 -3.45 -12.88 1.78
C LEU A 17 -4.50 -12.54 2.84
N LEU A 18 -5.56 -11.82 2.49
CA LEU A 18 -6.58 -11.38 3.45
C LEU A 18 -7.19 -12.53 4.24
N GLU A 19 -7.42 -13.71 3.64
CA GLU A 19 -7.96 -14.86 4.36
C GLU A 19 -7.01 -15.38 5.45
N GLU A 20 -5.69 -15.35 5.22
CA GLU A 20 -4.71 -15.74 6.24
C GLU A 20 -4.51 -14.65 7.29
N ILE A 21 -4.48 -13.39 6.87
CA ILE A 21 -4.34 -12.22 7.75
C ILE A 21 -5.53 -12.14 8.72
N ARG A 22 -6.76 -12.37 8.25
CA ARG A 22 -7.98 -12.34 9.06
C ARG A 22 -7.98 -13.30 10.23
N LYS A 23 -7.31 -14.45 10.10
CA LYS A 23 -7.20 -15.45 11.17
C LYS A 23 -6.44 -14.93 12.40
N LYS A 24 -5.70 -13.83 12.25
CA LYS A 24 -4.93 -13.17 13.31
C LYS A 24 -5.58 -11.90 13.83
N TYR A 25 -6.73 -11.48 13.29
CA TYR A 25 -7.41 -10.32 13.81
C TYR A 25 -7.89 -10.56 15.25
N PRO A 26 -7.77 -9.56 16.14
CA PRO A 26 -8.45 -9.60 17.43
C PRO A 26 -9.97 -9.73 17.24
N SER A 27 -10.65 -10.37 18.19
CA SER A 27 -12.11 -10.53 18.15
C SER A 27 -12.88 -9.19 18.13
N LYS A 28 -12.26 -8.13 18.66
CA LYS A 28 -12.80 -6.77 18.66
C LYS A 28 -11.68 -5.79 18.34
N ILE A 29 -11.97 -4.83 17.45
CA ILE A 29 -11.03 -3.79 17.03
C ILE A 29 -11.71 -2.43 17.18
N GLU A 30 -11.42 -1.73 18.29
CA GLU A 30 -11.95 -0.37 18.52
C GLU A 30 -11.00 0.72 18.03
N LYS A 31 -9.69 0.44 18.01
CA LYS A 31 -8.65 1.36 17.59
C LYS A 31 -7.68 0.65 16.65
N TYR A 32 -7.44 1.22 15.48
CA TYR A 32 -6.63 0.61 14.42
C TYR A 32 -5.54 1.56 13.93
N CYS A 33 -4.35 1.02 13.67
CA CYS A 33 -3.25 1.76 13.06
C CYS A 33 -2.61 0.93 11.93
N GLU A 34 -2.36 1.56 10.79
CA GLU A 34 -1.63 0.96 9.66
C GLU A 34 -0.47 1.89 9.26
N PRO A 35 0.74 1.71 9.84
CA PRO A 35 1.87 2.62 9.61
C PRO A 35 2.41 2.64 8.18
N PHE A 36 2.09 1.61 7.39
CA PHE A 36 2.47 1.44 5.98
C PHE A 36 1.23 1.06 5.16
N VAL A 37 0.31 1.99 4.97
CA VAL A 37 -1.01 1.68 4.41
C VAL A 37 -0.97 1.19 2.96
N GLY A 38 -0.07 1.71 2.13
CA GLY A 38 0.00 1.37 0.71
C GLY A 38 -1.38 1.38 0.02
N GLY A 39 -1.72 0.28 -0.65
CA GLY A 39 -3.01 0.11 -1.32
C GLY A 39 -4.23 -0.06 -0.38
N GLY A 40 -4.03 -0.25 0.92
CA GLY A 40 -5.09 -0.29 1.93
C GLY A 40 -5.97 -1.54 1.89
N ALA A 41 -5.44 -2.68 1.40
CA ALA A 41 -6.22 -3.91 1.35
C ALA A 41 -6.69 -4.35 2.75
N VAL A 42 -5.82 -4.27 3.76
CA VAL A 42 -6.15 -4.58 5.15
C VAL A 42 -6.99 -3.47 5.77
N LEU A 43 -6.64 -2.19 5.54
CA LEU A 43 -7.47 -1.05 5.94
C LEU A 43 -8.95 -1.23 5.57
N PHE A 44 -9.27 -1.43 4.29
CA PHE A 44 -10.66 -1.53 3.84
C PHE A 44 -11.37 -2.79 4.38
N ASP A 45 -10.64 -3.89 4.57
CA ASP A 45 -11.18 -5.11 5.21
C ASP A 45 -11.51 -4.86 6.69
N ILE A 46 -10.64 -4.17 7.43
CA ILE A 46 -10.86 -3.81 8.83
C ILE A 46 -12.02 -2.83 8.98
N LEU A 47 -12.03 -1.75 8.19
CA LEU A 47 -13.08 -0.72 8.26
C LEU A 47 -14.47 -1.31 7.97
N SER A 48 -14.57 -2.19 6.98
CA SER A 48 -15.85 -2.80 6.59
C SER A 48 -16.36 -3.86 7.57
N ARG A 49 -15.47 -4.52 8.33
CA ARG A 49 -15.84 -5.59 9.26
C ARG A 49 -16.05 -5.11 10.69
N TYR A 50 -15.16 -4.25 11.18
CA TYR A 50 -15.09 -3.90 12.60
C TYR A 50 -15.58 -2.50 12.91
N HIS A 51 -15.61 -1.60 11.92
CA HIS A 51 -15.97 -0.19 12.09
C HIS A 51 -15.28 0.46 13.32
N PRO A 52 -13.93 0.46 13.39
CA PRO A 52 -13.22 0.97 14.55
C PRO A 52 -13.57 2.45 14.81
N LYS A 53 -13.56 2.85 16.08
CA LYS A 53 -13.90 4.22 16.50
C LYS A 53 -12.80 5.22 16.15
N THR A 54 -11.54 4.77 16.19
CA THR A 54 -10.38 5.61 15.93
C THR A 54 -9.42 4.86 15.02
N VAL A 55 -9.04 5.49 13.91
CA VAL A 55 -8.19 4.86 12.89
C VAL A 55 -7.12 5.84 12.44
N LEU A 56 -5.86 5.42 12.46
CA LEU A 56 -4.74 6.16 11.88
C LEU A 56 -4.10 5.35 10.76
N ILE A 57 -3.97 5.95 9.58
CA ILE A 57 -3.14 5.41 8.50
C ILE A 57 -1.94 6.33 8.27
N ASN A 58 -0.80 5.72 7.95
CA ASN A 58 0.41 6.43 7.57
C ASN A 58 1.04 5.81 6.32
N ASP A 59 1.75 6.65 5.56
CA ASP A 59 2.70 6.21 4.54
C ASP A 59 3.74 7.30 4.32
N ILE A 60 4.97 6.89 4.02
CA ILE A 60 6.03 7.82 3.62
C ILE A 60 5.70 8.52 2.30
N ASN A 61 4.84 7.94 1.47
CA ASN A 61 4.41 8.52 0.21
C ASN A 61 3.30 9.56 0.41
N LYS A 62 3.68 10.83 0.49
CA LYS A 62 2.76 11.96 0.59
C LYS A 62 1.69 12.03 -0.51
N GLU A 63 2.00 11.56 -1.73
CA GLU A 63 1.05 11.62 -2.85
C GLU A 63 -0.04 10.55 -2.72
N LEU A 64 0.30 9.41 -2.13
CA LEU A 64 -0.66 8.37 -1.76
C LEU A 64 -1.60 8.88 -0.67
N ILE A 65 -1.05 9.45 0.40
CA ILE A 65 -1.84 9.99 1.52
C ILE A 65 -2.73 11.16 1.06
N ASN A 66 -2.21 12.03 0.20
CA ASN A 66 -3.03 13.04 -0.46
C ASN A 66 -4.21 12.39 -1.22
N THR A 67 -3.96 11.32 -1.98
CA THR A 67 -5.01 10.62 -2.73
C THR A 67 -6.11 10.06 -1.81
N TYR A 68 -5.76 9.42 -0.68
CA TYR A 68 -6.73 9.02 0.34
C TYR A 68 -7.53 10.21 0.87
N ALA A 69 -6.87 11.33 1.19
CA ALA A 69 -7.52 12.53 1.71
C ALA A 69 -8.48 13.15 0.68
N GLN A 70 -8.13 13.15 -0.60
CA GLN A 70 -9.01 13.64 -1.66
C GLN A 70 -10.21 12.72 -1.90
N ILE A 71 -10.05 11.40 -1.81
CA ILE A 71 -11.19 10.46 -1.82
C ILE A 71 -12.11 10.69 -0.62
N LYS A 72 -11.55 10.93 0.57
CA LYS A 72 -12.32 11.22 1.79
C LYS A 72 -13.14 12.51 1.66
N ASN A 73 -12.53 13.58 1.16
CA ASN A 73 -13.09 14.94 1.25
C ASN A 73 -13.73 15.45 -0.04
N ASN A 74 -13.24 15.05 -1.21
CA ASN A 74 -13.60 15.60 -2.53
C ASN A 74 -14.05 14.50 -3.53
N CYS A 75 -14.64 13.41 -3.03
CA CYS A 75 -14.97 12.23 -3.83
C CYS A 75 -15.79 12.54 -5.08
N SER A 76 -16.84 13.36 -4.96
CA SER A 76 -17.72 13.70 -6.10
C SER A 76 -16.95 14.39 -7.23
N GLN A 77 -16.14 15.40 -6.90
CA GLN A 77 -15.30 16.10 -7.89
C GLN A 77 -14.23 15.17 -8.47
N MET A 78 -13.64 14.29 -7.65
CA MET A 78 -12.71 13.28 -8.15
C MET A 78 -13.38 12.33 -9.17
N ILE A 79 -14.61 11.89 -8.91
CA ILE A 79 -15.38 11.03 -9.82
C ILE A 79 -15.65 11.74 -11.14
N GLU A 80 -16.03 13.02 -11.11
CA GLU A 80 -16.23 13.83 -12.31
C GLU A 80 -14.94 13.87 -13.15
N LEU A 81 -13.82 14.29 -12.56
CA LEU A 81 -12.54 14.42 -13.25
C LEU A 81 -12.01 13.08 -13.79
N LEU A 82 -12.14 11.99 -13.03
CA LEU A 82 -11.75 10.66 -13.49
C LEU A 82 -12.67 10.15 -14.61
N SER A 83 -13.96 10.49 -14.58
CA SER A 83 -14.91 10.15 -15.63
C SER A 83 -14.55 10.87 -16.93
N ASP A 84 -14.20 12.15 -16.86
CA ASP A 84 -13.76 12.94 -18.01
C ASP A 84 -12.48 12.35 -18.62
N LEU A 85 -11.47 12.06 -17.78
CA LEU A 85 -10.26 11.37 -18.24
C LEU A 85 -10.57 10.02 -18.90
N GLN A 86 -11.52 9.25 -18.34
CA GLN A 86 -11.94 7.97 -18.91
C GLN A 86 -12.62 8.13 -20.27
N ASN A 87 -13.45 9.16 -20.44
CA ASN A 87 -14.12 9.43 -21.71
C ASN A 87 -13.12 9.88 -22.78
N SER A 88 -12.21 10.80 -22.46
CA SER A 88 -11.12 11.20 -23.37
C SER A 88 -10.27 9.98 -23.75
N TYR A 89 -9.83 9.18 -22.77
CA TYR A 89 -9.00 8.00 -23.02
C TYR A 89 -9.67 6.99 -23.95
N LYS A 90 -10.99 6.76 -23.80
CA LYS A 90 -11.77 5.85 -24.66
C LYS A 90 -11.93 6.36 -26.09
N SER A 91 -11.93 7.68 -26.29
CA SER A 91 -12.04 8.28 -27.63
C SER A 91 -10.75 8.25 -28.44
N HIS A 92 -9.60 8.06 -27.77
CA HIS A 92 -8.29 8.04 -28.38
C HIS A 92 -7.92 6.66 -28.94
N SER A 93 -7.13 6.67 -30.01
CA SER A 93 -6.31 5.54 -30.43
C SER A 93 -5.21 5.22 -29.41
N LEU A 94 -4.52 4.09 -29.58
CA LEU A 94 -3.44 3.70 -28.69
C LEU A 94 -2.26 4.69 -28.72
N GLU A 95 -1.90 5.22 -29.88
CA GLU A 95 -0.81 6.19 -30.02
C GLU A 95 -1.17 7.55 -29.42
N GLU A 96 -2.42 8.01 -29.59
CA GLU A 96 -2.92 9.21 -28.90
C GLU A 96 -2.92 9.03 -27.38
N ASN A 97 -3.31 7.87 -26.88
CA ASN A 97 -3.26 7.57 -25.45
C ASN A 97 -1.84 7.51 -24.88
N LYS A 98 -0.86 7.11 -25.69
CA LYS A 98 0.56 7.17 -25.31
C LYS A 98 1.03 8.60 -25.17
N ILE A 99 0.67 9.50 -26.09
CA ILE A 99 0.96 10.94 -26.00
C ILE A 99 0.28 11.52 -24.76
N PHE A 100 -1.02 11.30 -24.62
CA PHE A 100 -1.84 11.75 -23.49
C PHE A 100 -1.27 11.30 -22.15
N PHE A 101 -0.79 10.06 -22.05
CA PHE A 101 -0.12 9.56 -20.84
C PHE A 101 1.10 10.40 -20.47
N TYR A 102 1.97 10.70 -21.45
CA TYR A 102 3.20 11.45 -21.18
C TYR A 102 2.92 12.92 -20.85
N GLU A 103 1.89 13.53 -21.46
CA GLU A 103 1.41 14.87 -21.07
C GLU A 103 0.92 14.90 -19.62
N LYS A 104 0.06 13.96 -19.23
CA LYS A 104 -0.43 13.85 -17.85
C LYS A 104 0.69 13.54 -16.86
N ARG A 105 1.70 12.76 -17.27
CA ARG A 105 2.89 12.50 -16.46
C ARG A 105 3.73 13.76 -16.24
N THR A 106 3.90 14.58 -17.28
CA THR A 106 4.60 15.87 -17.19
C THR A 106 3.86 16.80 -16.24
N ARG A 107 2.55 16.99 -16.43
CA ARG A 107 1.71 17.81 -15.53
C ARG A 107 1.77 17.32 -14.09
N TYR A 108 1.68 16.01 -13.86
CA TYR A 108 1.80 15.45 -12.52
C TYR A 108 3.14 15.79 -11.84
N ASN A 109 4.24 15.75 -12.59
CA ASN A 109 5.56 16.10 -12.05
C ASN A 109 5.71 17.61 -11.79
N GLU A 110 5.12 18.48 -12.62
CA GLU A 110 5.08 19.94 -12.39
C GLU A 110 4.36 20.26 -11.07
N LEU A 111 3.14 19.71 -10.90
CA LEU A 111 2.34 19.88 -9.68
C LEU A 111 3.05 19.45 -8.39
N LYS A 112 3.92 18.43 -8.48
CA LYS A 112 4.72 17.95 -7.34
C LYS A 112 5.82 18.93 -6.93
N VAL A 113 6.38 19.64 -7.89
CA VAL A 113 7.45 20.64 -7.67
C VAL A 113 6.85 21.92 -7.08
N ASP A 114 5.71 22.37 -7.61
CA ASP A 114 5.10 23.65 -7.22
C ASP A 114 4.54 23.63 -5.79
N GLY A 115 4.22 22.46 -5.24
CA GLY A 115 3.80 22.29 -3.85
C GLY A 115 2.47 22.96 -3.50
N ASN A 116 1.75 23.49 -4.49
CA ASN A 116 0.50 24.19 -4.29
C ASN A 116 -0.59 23.24 -3.76
N LYS A 117 -1.13 23.56 -2.58
CA LYS A 117 -2.19 22.77 -1.95
C LYS A 117 -3.53 22.88 -2.68
N ALA A 118 -3.76 23.95 -3.43
CA ALA A 118 -4.99 24.11 -4.23
C ALA A 118 -5.12 23.02 -5.31
N GLU A 119 -3.99 22.47 -5.77
CA GLU A 119 -3.95 21.45 -6.83
C GLU A 119 -3.90 20.02 -6.28
N ASN A 120 -4.16 19.84 -4.98
CA ASN A 120 -4.14 18.52 -4.33
C ASN A 120 -5.14 17.53 -4.96
N LEU A 121 -6.31 18.00 -5.39
CA LEU A 121 -7.29 17.16 -6.09
C LEU A 121 -6.79 16.71 -7.46
N GLU A 122 -6.26 17.63 -8.27
CA GLU A 122 -5.70 17.32 -9.60
C GLU A 122 -4.56 16.30 -9.46
N LYS A 123 -3.64 16.50 -8.51
CA LYS A 123 -2.57 15.53 -8.21
C LYS A 123 -3.10 14.14 -7.90
N ALA A 124 -4.13 14.02 -7.06
CA ALA A 124 -4.73 12.74 -6.71
C ALA A 124 -5.42 12.05 -7.91
N VAL A 125 -6.12 12.83 -8.74
CA VAL A 125 -6.74 12.33 -9.98
C VAL A 125 -5.66 11.80 -10.94
N LEU A 126 -4.59 12.58 -11.16
CA LEU A 126 -3.48 12.16 -12.02
C LEU A 126 -2.70 10.98 -11.43
N PHE A 127 -2.59 10.87 -10.10
CA PHE A 127 -2.01 9.71 -9.44
C PHE A 127 -2.75 8.42 -9.80
N ILE A 128 -4.09 8.42 -9.70
CA ILE A 128 -4.93 7.28 -10.07
C ILE A 128 -4.81 7.00 -11.56
N PHE A 129 -4.91 8.03 -12.42
CA PHE A 129 -4.76 7.90 -13.86
C PHE A 129 -3.44 7.19 -14.22
N LEU A 130 -2.31 7.74 -13.75
CA LEU A 130 -0.98 7.19 -14.02
C LEU A 130 -0.85 5.77 -13.48
N ASN A 131 -1.36 5.47 -12.28
CA ASN A 131 -1.33 4.12 -11.72
C ASN A 131 -2.08 3.10 -12.61
N LYS A 132 -3.21 3.48 -13.20
CA LYS A 132 -4.01 2.58 -14.04
C LYS A 132 -3.42 2.40 -15.45
N THR A 133 -2.61 3.35 -15.92
CA THR A 133 -2.08 3.38 -17.29
C THR A 133 -0.57 3.16 -17.39
N CYS A 134 0.17 3.13 -16.28
CA CYS A 134 1.60 2.88 -16.27
C CYS A 134 1.96 1.39 -16.17
N PHE A 135 3.22 1.07 -16.45
CA PHE A 135 3.72 -0.31 -16.37
C PHE A 135 3.47 -0.92 -15.00
N ASN A 136 2.67 -1.99 -14.99
CA ASN A 136 2.29 -2.78 -13.82
C ASN A 136 1.65 -2.00 -12.65
N GLY A 137 1.18 -0.76 -12.84
CA GLY A 137 0.68 0.07 -11.74
C GLY A 137 1.74 0.36 -10.68
N LEU A 138 3.00 0.42 -11.10
CA LEU A 138 4.11 0.77 -10.23
C LEU A 138 4.05 2.27 -9.89
N TYR A 139 4.37 2.60 -8.64
CA TYR A 139 4.77 3.95 -8.27
C TYR A 139 6.29 3.98 -8.09
N ARG A 140 6.98 4.72 -8.97
CA ARG A 140 8.43 4.90 -8.91
C ARG A 140 8.78 6.32 -9.30
N VAL A 141 9.70 6.91 -8.55
CA VAL A 141 10.27 8.22 -8.82
C VAL A 141 11.77 8.07 -9.09
N ASN A 142 12.38 9.05 -9.75
CA ASN A 142 13.84 9.16 -9.83
C ASN A 142 14.40 9.92 -8.61
N SER A 143 15.72 10.09 -8.57
CA SER A 143 16.43 10.88 -7.54
C SER A 143 15.96 12.32 -7.36
N LYS A 144 15.23 12.90 -8.33
CA LYS A 144 14.60 14.23 -8.23
C LYS A 144 13.17 14.16 -7.70
N GLY A 145 12.68 12.98 -7.29
CA GLY A 145 11.30 12.77 -6.84
C GLY A 145 10.25 12.78 -7.96
N MET A 146 10.66 12.79 -9.23
CA MET A 146 9.74 12.83 -10.38
C MET A 146 9.32 11.42 -10.79
N PHE A 147 8.02 11.21 -10.99
CA PHE A 147 7.47 9.94 -11.45
C PHE A 147 7.99 9.60 -12.84
N ASN A 148 8.53 8.38 -13.00
CA ASN A 148 9.29 7.98 -14.20
C ASN A 148 8.86 6.62 -14.78
N VAL A 149 7.69 6.09 -14.41
CA VAL A 149 7.19 4.82 -14.96
C VAL A 149 6.68 5.04 -16.39
N PRO A 150 7.00 4.14 -17.34
CA PRO A 150 6.52 4.26 -18.72
C PRO A 150 5.05 3.82 -18.86
N PHE A 151 4.45 4.21 -20.00
CA PHE A 151 3.14 3.74 -20.43
C PHE A 151 3.15 2.23 -20.67
N ASN A 152 2.03 1.54 -20.40
CA ASN A 152 1.92 0.07 -20.48
C ASN A 152 1.11 -0.45 -21.68
N ASN A 153 0.74 0.40 -22.63
CA ASN A 153 -0.19 0.07 -23.71
C ASN A 153 -1.57 -0.40 -23.21
N ALA A 154 -2.04 0.13 -22.07
CA ALA A 154 -3.39 -0.15 -21.55
C ALA A 154 -4.43 0.21 -22.60
N LYS A 155 -5.29 -0.75 -22.95
CA LYS A 155 -6.33 -0.54 -23.96
C LYS A 155 -7.63 -0.02 -23.37
N ASN A 156 -8.03 -0.55 -22.21
CA ASN A 156 -9.28 -0.19 -21.55
C ASN A 156 -9.13 -0.19 -20.03
N PRO A 157 -8.30 0.71 -19.47
CA PRO A 157 -8.14 0.81 -18.03
C PRO A 157 -9.44 1.32 -17.38
N LEU A 158 -9.83 0.73 -16.25
CA LEU A 158 -10.89 1.30 -15.40
C LEU A 158 -10.28 2.44 -14.58
N LEU A 159 -10.47 3.67 -15.04
CA LEU A 159 -9.99 4.90 -14.40
C LEU A 159 -10.98 5.39 -13.33
N CYS A 160 -12.28 5.36 -13.66
CA CYS A 160 -13.34 5.77 -12.73
C CYS A 160 -14.21 4.57 -12.35
N ASP A 161 -13.92 3.99 -11.18
CA ASP A 161 -14.78 3.02 -10.50
C ASP A 161 -15.65 3.75 -9.48
N LYS A 162 -16.73 4.39 -9.98
CA LYS A 162 -17.59 5.31 -9.20
C LYS A 162 -18.10 4.68 -7.91
N ASP A 163 -18.65 3.47 -8.00
CA ASP A 163 -19.24 2.80 -6.84
C ASP A 163 -18.18 2.44 -5.80
N ASN A 164 -17.00 1.97 -6.23
CA ASN A 164 -15.90 1.70 -5.31
C ASN A 164 -15.36 2.98 -4.66
N LEU A 165 -15.23 4.08 -5.41
CA LEU A 165 -14.76 5.36 -4.87
C LEU A 165 -15.72 5.92 -3.81
N LEU A 166 -17.03 5.86 -4.05
CA LEU A 166 -18.04 6.25 -3.07
C LEU A 166 -17.97 5.37 -1.81
N ALA A 167 -17.83 4.06 -1.98
CA ALA A 167 -17.70 3.14 -0.85
C ALA A 167 -16.42 3.38 -0.04
N CYS A 168 -15.27 3.57 -0.71
CA CYS A 168 -14.03 3.98 -0.06
C CYS A 168 -14.19 5.31 0.69
N SER A 169 -14.80 6.32 0.06
CA SER A 169 -15.02 7.63 0.69
C SER A 169 -15.86 7.52 1.97
N GLY A 170 -16.91 6.68 1.95
CA GLY A 170 -17.74 6.39 3.12
C GLY A 170 -16.95 5.79 4.28
N LEU A 171 -16.13 4.77 4.01
CA LEU A 171 -15.31 4.13 5.05
C LEU A 171 -14.20 5.06 5.60
N LEU A 172 -13.67 5.97 4.78
CA LEU A 172 -12.55 6.84 5.16
C LEU A 172 -12.98 8.05 6.03
N LYS A 173 -14.28 8.28 6.26
CA LYS A 173 -14.76 9.47 6.98
C LYS A 173 -14.15 9.65 8.37
N ASN A 174 -13.94 8.55 9.11
CA ASN A 174 -13.37 8.58 10.46
C ASN A 174 -11.89 8.19 10.52
N VAL A 175 -11.20 8.19 9.36
CA VAL A 175 -9.78 7.83 9.28
C VAL A 175 -8.92 9.09 9.38
N GLU A 176 -8.04 9.12 10.37
CA GLU A 176 -6.92 10.06 10.48
C GLU A 176 -5.80 9.61 9.54
N MET A 177 -5.15 10.58 8.89
CA MET A 177 -4.19 10.31 7.83
C MET A 177 -2.92 11.13 8.08
N GLN A 178 -1.80 10.45 8.14
CA GLN A 178 -0.48 11.03 8.30
C GLN A 178 0.41 10.64 7.12
N SER A 179 1.38 11.48 6.79
CA SER A 179 2.47 11.10 5.90
C SER A 179 3.80 11.42 6.55
N GLY A 180 4.60 10.39 6.81
CA GLY A 180 5.85 10.51 7.52
C GLY A 180 6.47 9.16 7.84
N ASP A 181 7.49 9.19 8.69
CA ASP A 181 8.14 7.98 9.20
C ASP A 181 7.16 7.17 10.05
N TYR A 182 7.16 5.84 9.91
CA TYR A 182 6.27 4.95 10.64
C TYR A 182 6.42 5.08 12.17
N LYS A 183 7.61 5.48 12.65
CA LYS A 183 7.90 5.70 14.08
C LYS A 183 7.03 6.79 14.68
N GLU A 184 6.56 7.76 13.88
CA GLU A 184 5.68 8.83 14.35
C GLU A 184 4.29 8.31 14.79
N CYS A 185 3.86 7.14 14.28
CA CYS A 185 2.61 6.49 14.69
C CYS A 185 2.64 6.04 16.16
N LYS A 186 3.82 5.95 16.79
CA LYS A 186 4.01 5.52 18.18
C LYS A 186 3.17 6.28 19.20
N ASN A 187 2.90 7.56 18.95
CA ASN A 187 2.13 8.42 19.86
C ASN A 187 0.63 8.10 19.81
N PHE A 188 0.15 7.58 18.69
CA PHE A 188 -1.21 7.10 18.55
C PHE A 188 -1.39 5.71 19.17
N ILE A 189 -0.36 4.87 19.11
CA ILE A 189 -0.44 3.46 19.52
C ILE A 189 -0.35 3.31 21.04
N ASP A 190 -1.38 2.70 21.62
CA ASP A 190 -1.53 2.39 23.04
C ASP A 190 -2.07 0.97 23.27
N LYS A 191 -2.35 0.65 24.54
CA LYS A 191 -2.95 -0.63 24.94
C LYS A 191 -4.29 -0.83 24.24
N GLY A 192 -4.42 -1.94 23.53
CA GLY A 192 -5.64 -2.29 22.80
C GLY A 192 -5.76 -1.71 21.39
N THR A 193 -4.77 -0.95 20.92
CA THR A 193 -4.65 -0.63 19.50
C THR A 193 -4.27 -1.89 18.72
N PHE A 194 -5.01 -2.23 17.66
CA PHE A 194 -4.56 -3.20 16.67
C PHE A 194 -3.71 -2.50 15.61
N VAL A 195 -2.50 -3.01 15.38
CA VAL A 195 -1.54 -2.44 14.44
C VAL A 195 -1.21 -3.48 13.37
N TYR A 196 -1.47 -3.14 12.11
CA TYR A 196 -1.03 -3.92 10.96
C TYR A 196 0.18 -3.25 10.29
N ILE A 197 1.26 -4.01 10.09
CA ILE A 197 2.54 -3.49 9.60
C ILE A 197 2.97 -4.26 8.35
N ASP A 198 3.05 -3.58 7.21
CA ASP A 198 3.48 -4.16 5.94
C ASP A 198 4.58 -3.30 5.30
N PRO A 199 5.82 -3.41 5.79
CA PRO A 199 6.92 -2.56 5.36
C PRO A 199 7.41 -2.96 3.96
N PRO A 200 8.26 -2.13 3.33
CA PRO A 200 9.08 -2.61 2.22
C PRO A 200 9.86 -3.87 2.62
N TYR A 201 9.81 -4.90 1.78
CA TYR A 201 10.48 -6.17 2.06
C TYR A 201 11.99 -6.06 1.92
N ARG A 202 12.71 -6.79 2.77
CA ARG A 202 14.17 -6.94 2.70
C ARG A 202 14.58 -7.41 1.30
N PRO A 203 15.48 -6.73 0.59
CA PRO A 203 15.94 -7.17 -0.72
C PRO A 203 16.66 -8.52 -0.62
N ILE A 204 16.17 -9.53 -1.35
CA ILE A 204 16.72 -10.90 -1.29
C ILE A 204 17.80 -11.13 -2.37
N THR A 205 17.84 -10.30 -3.43
CA THR A 205 18.87 -10.32 -4.48
C THR A 205 19.24 -8.91 -4.97
N GLN A 206 20.44 -8.73 -5.54
CA GLN A 206 20.85 -7.46 -6.18
C GLN A 206 19.85 -6.96 -7.25
N THR A 207 19.14 -7.87 -7.94
CA THR A 207 18.11 -7.51 -8.93
C THR A 207 16.75 -7.13 -8.30
N SER A 208 16.40 -7.68 -7.13
CA SER A 208 15.22 -7.25 -6.37
C SER A 208 15.36 -5.83 -5.84
N ALA A 209 16.58 -5.38 -5.56
CA ALA A 209 16.94 -4.01 -5.21
C ALA A 209 16.81 -3.01 -6.38
N PHE A 210 16.39 -3.42 -7.58
CA PHE A 210 16.17 -2.52 -8.72
C PHE A 210 14.69 -2.33 -9.09
N THR A 211 13.80 -3.18 -8.55
CA THR A 211 12.38 -3.25 -8.96
C THR A 211 11.39 -2.69 -7.94
N SER A 212 11.84 -2.38 -6.73
CA SER A 212 11.03 -1.87 -5.63
C SER A 212 11.51 -0.47 -5.22
N TYR A 213 10.94 0.10 -4.15
CA TYR A 213 11.25 1.39 -3.52
C TYR A 213 12.71 1.55 -3.02
N SER A 214 13.62 0.73 -3.52
CA SER A 214 15.00 0.49 -3.09
C SER A 214 16.01 1.57 -3.47
N GLU A 215 15.58 2.71 -4.01
CA GLU A 215 16.41 3.93 -3.90
C GLU A 215 16.41 4.48 -2.45
N ASN A 216 15.47 4.04 -1.59
CA ASN A 216 15.37 4.43 -0.17
C ASN A 216 15.61 3.27 0.81
N GLY A 217 16.61 2.42 0.56
CA GLY A 217 17.38 1.77 1.62
C GLY A 217 16.64 1.06 2.76
N PHE A 218 15.53 0.34 2.53
CA PHE A 218 14.91 -0.48 3.59
C PHE A 218 15.62 -1.84 3.71
N SER A 219 16.88 -1.78 4.15
CA SER A 219 17.79 -2.92 4.23
C SER A 219 17.77 -3.55 5.62
N ASP A 220 18.74 -4.40 5.95
CA ASP A 220 18.83 -5.10 7.23
C ASP A 220 18.80 -4.13 8.41
N LYS A 221 19.44 -2.96 8.30
CA LYS A 221 19.43 -1.94 9.36
C LYS A 221 18.01 -1.44 9.64
N GLU A 222 17.28 -1.03 8.61
CA GLU A 222 15.92 -0.49 8.73
C GLU A 222 14.93 -1.58 9.19
N GLN A 223 15.17 -2.84 8.80
CA GLN A 223 14.40 -3.98 9.30
C GLN A 223 14.66 -4.22 10.80
N ILE A 224 15.90 -4.08 11.29
CA ILE A 224 16.23 -4.16 12.72
C ILE A 224 15.53 -3.04 13.49
N GLU A 225 15.63 -1.78 13.01
CA GLU A 225 14.95 -0.64 13.62
C GLU A 225 13.42 -0.83 13.66
N LEU A 226 12.84 -1.46 12.63
CA LEU A 226 11.42 -1.81 12.63
C LEU A 226 11.10 -2.91 13.65
N GLY A 227 11.96 -3.91 13.80
CA GLY A 227 11.81 -4.96 14.82
C GLY A 227 11.84 -4.40 16.25
N GLU A 228 12.74 -3.43 16.51
CA GLU A 228 12.79 -2.69 17.77
C GLU A 228 11.50 -1.88 18.01
N PHE A 229 11.03 -1.18 16.98
CA PHE A 229 9.75 -0.44 17.05
C PHE A 229 8.57 -1.36 17.34
N ILE A 230 8.47 -2.50 16.65
CA ILE A 230 7.43 -3.53 16.84
C ILE A 230 7.46 -4.05 18.29
N THR A 231 8.64 -4.34 18.80
CA THR A 231 8.84 -4.79 20.19
C THR A 231 8.38 -3.72 21.18
N GLU A 232 8.73 -2.46 20.93
CA GLU A 232 8.33 -1.35 21.78
C GLU A 232 6.81 -1.16 21.84
N ILE A 233 6.12 -1.14 20.69
CA ILE A 233 4.66 -0.97 20.67
C ILE A 233 3.93 -2.20 21.21
N SER A 234 4.48 -3.40 21.04
CA SER A 234 4.00 -4.63 21.68
C SER A 234 4.06 -4.51 23.21
N ASN A 235 5.17 -3.99 23.76
CA ASN A 235 5.34 -3.78 25.20
C ASN A 235 4.36 -2.74 25.79
N LYS A 236 3.80 -1.84 24.97
CA LYS A 236 2.69 -0.96 25.38
C LYS A 236 1.34 -1.69 25.51
N GLY A 237 1.25 -2.94 25.08
CA GLY A 237 0.03 -3.75 25.07
C GLY A 237 -0.81 -3.60 23.79
N ALA A 238 -0.19 -3.20 22.67
CA ALA A 238 -0.84 -3.21 21.36
C ALA A 238 -0.89 -4.63 20.79
N PHE A 239 -1.93 -4.92 20.00
CA PHE A 239 -2.05 -6.16 19.23
C PHE A 239 -1.35 -5.96 17.88
N ILE A 240 -0.30 -6.72 17.61
CA ILE A 240 0.56 -6.54 16.44
C ILE A 240 0.41 -7.71 15.48
N LEU A 241 0.23 -7.37 14.20
CA LEU A 241 0.38 -8.27 13.09
C LEU A 241 1.25 -7.60 12.02
N ALA A 242 2.40 -8.20 11.70
CA ALA A 242 3.29 -7.72 10.65
C ALA A 242 3.41 -8.76 9.53
N SER A 243 3.55 -8.30 8.29
CA SER A 243 3.93 -9.13 7.15
C SER A 243 5.35 -8.84 6.68
N ASN A 244 6.05 -9.85 6.19
CA ASN A 244 7.33 -9.66 5.52
C ASN A 244 7.59 -10.78 4.49
N SER A 245 8.59 -10.60 3.63
CA SER A 245 9.08 -11.70 2.80
C SER A 245 9.81 -12.73 3.66
N ASP A 246 9.69 -14.03 3.31
CA ASP A 246 10.55 -15.06 3.91
C ASP A 246 11.89 -15.12 3.14
N PRO A 247 13.04 -14.77 3.76
CA PRO A 247 14.35 -14.88 3.10
C PRO A 247 14.71 -16.34 2.79
N LYS A 248 14.10 -17.30 3.49
CA LYS A 248 14.24 -18.75 3.22
C LYS A 248 13.72 -19.19 1.86
N ASN A 249 12.98 -18.33 1.16
CA ASN A 249 12.64 -18.56 -0.24
C ASN A 249 13.87 -18.56 -1.17
N ALA A 250 14.98 -17.94 -0.76
CA ALA A 250 16.22 -17.90 -1.54
C ALA A 250 17.38 -18.61 -0.87
N ASP A 251 17.46 -18.56 0.46
CA ASP A 251 18.48 -19.26 1.25
C ASP A 251 17.85 -19.84 2.51
N GLU A 252 17.69 -21.17 2.56
CA GLU A 252 17.04 -21.88 3.67
C GLU A 252 17.72 -21.65 5.04
N HIS A 253 18.97 -21.21 5.05
CA HIS A 253 19.75 -20.89 6.25
C HIS A 253 19.67 -19.42 6.68
N ASP A 254 18.96 -18.58 5.94
CA ASP A 254 18.76 -17.18 6.32
C ASP A 254 17.69 -17.04 7.40
N ASP A 255 18.13 -17.15 8.66
CA ASP A 255 17.30 -17.02 9.86
C ASP A 255 17.10 -15.56 10.33
N PHE A 256 17.36 -14.56 9.47
CA PHE A 256 17.35 -13.15 9.86
C PHE A 256 16.07 -12.73 10.60
N PHE A 257 14.90 -13.03 10.02
CA PHE A 257 13.62 -12.68 10.65
C PHE A 257 13.21 -13.62 11.78
N ASP A 258 13.61 -14.90 11.73
CA ASP A 258 13.36 -15.83 12.84
C ASP A 258 14.08 -15.37 14.12
N ASN A 259 15.32 -14.87 13.98
CA ASN A 259 16.08 -14.32 15.10
C ASN A 259 15.53 -12.98 15.57
N LEU A 260 15.28 -12.05 14.64
CA LEU A 260 14.79 -10.70 14.94
C LEU A 260 13.43 -10.73 15.67
N TYR A 261 12.55 -11.65 15.28
CA TYR A 261 11.19 -11.77 15.82
C TYR A 261 11.00 -13.00 16.72
N SER A 262 12.07 -13.51 17.34
CA SER A 262 12.07 -14.74 18.15
C SER A 262 11.10 -14.74 19.35
N HIS A 263 10.65 -13.56 19.80
CA HIS A 263 9.64 -13.40 20.85
C HIS A 263 8.20 -13.29 20.35
N PHE A 264 7.99 -13.36 19.03
CA PHE A 264 6.69 -13.32 18.37
C PHE A 264 6.35 -14.68 17.77
N GLU A 265 5.07 -14.92 17.53
CA GLU A 265 4.66 -16.06 16.70
C GLU A 265 4.96 -15.73 15.23
N ILE A 266 5.72 -16.60 14.56
CA ILE A 266 6.03 -16.48 13.13
C ILE A 266 5.33 -17.60 12.37
N LYS A 267 4.36 -17.22 11.52
CA LYS A 267 3.66 -18.13 10.62
C LYS A 267 4.12 -17.91 9.18
N ARG A 268 4.53 -18.97 8.50
CA ARG A 268 4.81 -18.97 7.06
C ARG A 268 3.53 -19.30 6.29
N VAL A 269 3.15 -18.43 5.36
CA VAL A 269 1.95 -18.59 4.52
C VAL A 269 2.32 -18.59 3.05
N SER A 270 1.67 -19.44 2.27
CA SER A 270 1.93 -19.52 0.83
C SER A 270 1.30 -18.33 0.10
N ALA A 271 2.11 -17.62 -0.71
CA ALA A 271 1.69 -16.52 -1.54
C ALA A 271 2.05 -16.79 -3.02
N SER A 272 1.13 -16.45 -3.93
CA SER A 272 1.36 -16.56 -5.37
C SER A 272 2.06 -15.32 -5.92
N ARG A 273 3.29 -15.42 -6.44
CA ARG A 273 3.90 -14.30 -7.19
C ARG A 273 3.32 -14.21 -8.60
N MET A 274 2.35 -13.32 -8.81
CA MET A 274 1.86 -13.01 -10.17
C MET A 274 2.84 -12.13 -10.97
N ILE A 275 3.78 -11.44 -10.32
CA ILE A 275 4.65 -10.43 -10.94
C ILE A 275 6.07 -10.99 -11.17
N ASN A 276 6.19 -12.11 -11.89
CA ASN A 276 7.46 -12.55 -12.45
C ASN A 276 7.33 -12.63 -13.97
N SER A 277 8.18 -11.91 -14.69
CA SER A 277 8.21 -11.89 -16.16
C SER A 277 8.54 -13.27 -16.75
N ASN A 278 9.16 -14.17 -15.97
CA ASN A 278 9.45 -15.54 -16.38
C ASN A 278 8.40 -16.52 -15.84
N ALA A 279 7.63 -17.13 -16.74
CA ALA A 279 6.60 -18.11 -16.42
C ALA A 279 7.12 -19.33 -15.64
N LYS A 280 8.39 -19.73 -15.85
CA LYS A 280 8.99 -20.89 -15.18
C LYS A 280 9.45 -20.62 -13.74
N LYS A 281 9.49 -19.36 -13.31
CA LYS A 281 9.82 -18.94 -11.93
C LYS A 281 8.59 -18.51 -11.13
N ARG A 282 7.38 -18.77 -11.66
CA ARG A 282 6.14 -18.62 -10.90
C ARG A 282 5.98 -19.86 -10.01
N GLY A 283 6.49 -19.78 -8.78
CA GLY A 283 6.29 -20.77 -7.73
C GLY A 283 5.56 -20.15 -6.53
N ALA A 284 4.99 -21.01 -5.68
CA ALA A 284 4.58 -20.60 -4.35
C ALA A 284 5.81 -20.10 -3.59
N ILE A 285 5.76 -18.85 -3.12
CA ILE A 285 6.74 -18.35 -2.16
C ILE A 285 6.07 -18.27 -0.80
N ASN A 286 6.85 -18.35 0.26
CA ASN A 286 6.37 -18.07 1.59
C ASN A 286 6.44 -16.57 1.89
N GLU A 287 5.41 -16.04 2.53
CA GLU A 287 5.44 -14.78 3.25
C GLU A 287 5.34 -15.07 4.75
N LEU A 288 5.94 -14.21 5.57
CA LEU A 288 5.88 -14.29 7.03
C LEU A 288 4.70 -13.46 7.52
N LEU A 289 3.94 -14.02 8.45
CA LEU A 289 3.05 -13.29 9.36
C LEU A 289 3.62 -13.39 10.77
N ILE A 290 3.97 -12.25 11.35
CA ILE A 290 4.60 -12.13 12.67
C ILE A 290 3.60 -11.47 13.60
N SER A 291 3.29 -12.09 14.75
CA SER A 291 2.24 -11.58 15.64
C SER A 291 2.47 -11.85 17.12
N ASN A 292 1.96 -10.96 17.98
CA ASN A 292 1.83 -11.19 19.43
C ASN A 292 0.39 -11.59 19.83
N ILE A 293 -0.47 -11.86 18.84
CA ILE A 293 -1.89 -12.16 19.03
C ILE A 293 -2.04 -13.67 19.13
N ALA A 294 -2.58 -14.15 20.25
CA ALA A 294 -2.84 -15.56 20.45
C ALA A 294 -3.81 -16.08 19.36
N SER A 295 -3.49 -17.23 18.77
CA SER A 295 -4.38 -17.92 17.84
C SER A 295 -5.67 -18.32 18.56
N VAL A 296 -6.82 -17.83 18.10
CA VAL A 296 -8.13 -18.29 18.56
C VAL A 296 -8.48 -19.52 17.70
N PHE A 297 -8.43 -20.71 18.30
CA PHE A 297 -8.90 -21.95 17.67
C PHE A 297 -10.40 -22.13 17.89
#